data_AF-A0A965APC4-F1
#
_entry.id   AF-A0A965APC4-F1
#
_cell.length_a   1.000
_cell.length_b   1.000
_cell.length_c   1.000
_cell.angle_alpha   90.00
_cell.angle_beta   90.00
_cell.angle_gamma   90.00
#
_symmetry.space_group_name_H-M   'P 1'
#
loop_
_entity.id
_entity.type
_entity.pdbx_description
1 polymer ?
#
loop_
_entity_poly.entity_id
_entity_poly.type
_entity_poly.pdbx_seq_one_letter_code
_entity_poly.pdbx_strand_id
1 'polypeptide(L)' 'MGYRKQPEVYQMAAPNRVFEDAARVAGERALGILRSAAWTKLFNGRDLAGWSGDTEGYVVRDGVLVCQKGAKVLQTAK' A
#
# COMPACT_ATOMS: atom_id res chain seq x y z
N MET A 1 -3.37 53.21 -43.92
CA MET A 1 -3.33 51.75 -43.71
C MET A 1 -2.75 51.49 -42.32
N GLY A 2 -3.61 51.43 -41.29
CA GLY A 2 -3.17 51.39 -39.89
C GLY A 2 -3.03 49.96 -39.39
N TYR A 3 -1.82 49.49 -39.13
CA TYR A 3 -1.61 48.28 -38.36
C TYR A 3 -1.69 48.63 -36.87
N ARG A 4 -2.83 48.32 -36.26
CA ARG A 4 -3.04 48.45 -34.81
C ARG A 4 -2.24 47.34 -34.14
N LYS A 5 -1.04 47.65 -33.61
CA LYS A 5 -0.31 46.75 -32.71
C LYS A 5 -1.19 46.50 -31.49
N GLN A 6 -1.58 45.25 -31.25
CA GLN A 6 -2.20 44.84 -29.99
C GLN A 6 -1.16 44.97 -28.86
N PRO A 7 -1.52 45.42 -27.65
CA PRO A 7 -0.58 45.42 -26.54
C PRO A 7 -0.28 43.97 -26.13
N GLU A 8 1.01 43.64 -26.04
CA GLU A 8 1.52 42.38 -25.49
C GLU A 8 0.96 42.19 -24.08
N VAL A 9 -0.02 41.31 -23.96
CA VAL A 9 -0.54 40.90 -22.66
C VAL A 9 0.50 39.94 -22.07
N TYR A 10 1.33 40.47 -21.17
CA TYR A 10 2.31 39.71 -20.40
C TYR A 10 1.58 38.56 -19.69
N GLN A 11 1.77 37.33 -20.15
CA GLN A 11 1.25 36.13 -19.50
C GLN A 11 1.91 36.03 -18.12
N MET A 12 1.19 36.45 -17.08
CA MET A 12 1.54 36.04 -15.73
C MET A 12 1.28 34.53 -15.64
N ALA A 13 2.36 33.75 -15.67
CA ALA A 13 2.31 32.30 -15.48
C ALA A 13 1.50 32.01 -14.20
N ALA A 14 0.39 31.28 -14.37
CA ALA A 14 -0.41 30.82 -13.25
C ALA A 14 0.51 30.10 -12.25
N PRO A 15 0.34 30.30 -10.93
CA PRO A 15 1.15 29.61 -9.94
C PRO A 15 1.04 28.11 -10.19
N ASN A 16 2.17 27.39 -10.13
CA ASN A 16 2.24 25.94 -10.25
C ASN A 16 1.17 25.31 -9.35
N ARG A 17 0.03 24.93 -9.92
CA ARG A 17 -0.97 24.15 -9.19
C ARG A 17 -0.35 22.79 -8.99
N VAL A 18 -0.06 22.46 -7.74
CA VAL A 18 0.15 21.07 -7.35
C VAL A 18 -1.22 20.42 -7.49
N PHE A 19 -1.49 19.84 -8.66
CA PHE A 19 -2.67 19.03 -8.86
C PHE A 19 -2.47 17.79 -8.02
N GLU A 20 -3.27 17.69 -6.97
CA GLU A 20 -3.27 16.52 -6.11
C GLU A 20 -3.58 15.29 -6.96
N ASP A 21 -2.73 14.27 -6.87
CA ASP A 21 -2.86 13.08 -7.68
C ASP A 21 -4.22 12.41 -7.43
N ALA A 22 -5.03 12.27 -8.50
CA ALA A 22 -6.39 11.78 -8.37
C ALA A 22 -6.45 10.34 -7.85
N ALA A 23 -5.42 9.52 -8.12
CA ALA A 23 -5.33 8.18 -7.57
C ALA A 23 -5.04 8.21 -6.06
N ARG A 24 -4.22 9.16 -5.59
CA ARG A 24 -4.00 9.42 -4.16
C ARG A 24 -5.30 9.79 -3.45
N VAL A 25 -6.09 10.72 -4.00
CA VAL A 25 -7.37 11.17 -3.44
C VAL A 25 -8.39 10.03 -3.39
N ALA A 26 -8.51 9.26 -4.48
CA ALA A 26 -9.39 8.09 -4.53
C ALA A 26 -9.04 7.04 -3.45
N GLY A 27 -7.75 6.93 -3.08
CA GLY A 27 -7.27 6.01 -2.06
C GLY A 27 -7.55 6.42 -0.61
N GLU A 28 -7.89 7.68 -0.34
CA GLU A 28 -8.01 8.19 1.04
C GLU A 28 -9.08 7.47 1.87
N ARG A 29 -10.19 7.08 1.23
CA ARG A 29 -11.26 6.32 1.88
C ARG A 29 -10.77 4.95 2.35
N ALA A 30 -10.04 4.22 1.51
CA ALA A 30 -9.49 2.92 1.86
C ALA A 30 -8.45 3.06 2.98
N LEU A 31 -7.60 4.10 2.93
CA LEU A 31 -6.64 4.39 3.99
C LEU A 31 -7.32 4.70 5.32
N GLY A 32 -8.44 5.43 5.32
CA GLY A 32 -9.24 5.68 6.52
C GLY A 32 -9.71 4.39 7.19
N ILE A 33 -10.25 3.46 6.39
CA ILE A 33 -10.68 2.14 6.87
C ILE A 33 -9.50 1.37 7.45
N LEU A 34 -8.39 1.26 6.71
CA LEU A 34 -7.19 0.55 7.15
C LEU A 34 -6.61 1.09 8.46
N ARG A 35 -6.61 2.42 8.63
CA ARG A 35 -6.12 3.08 9.85
C ARG A 35 -7.03 2.86 11.07
N SER A 36 -8.34 2.78 10.84
CA SER A 36 -9.32 2.56 11.91
C SER A 36 -9.48 1.10 12.34
N ALA A 37 -8.98 0.16 11.54
CA ALA A 37 -9.14 -1.26 11.81
C ALA A 37 -8.23 -1.73 12.96
N ALA A 38 -8.77 -2.62 13.81
CA ALA A 38 -8.00 -3.30 14.84
C ALA A 38 -7.26 -4.50 14.21
N TRP A 39 -5.97 -4.33 13.94
CA TRP A 39 -5.13 -5.39 13.37
C TRP A 39 -4.50 -6.24 14.46
N THR A 40 -4.63 -7.56 14.32
CA THR A 40 -3.89 -8.53 15.12
C THR A 40 -2.79 -9.15 14.27
N LYS A 41 -1.58 -9.25 14.82
CA LYS A 41 -0.48 -9.93 14.15
C LYS A 41 -0.79 -11.42 14.03
N LEU A 42 -0.99 -11.90 12.80
CA LEU A 42 -1.24 -13.31 12.53
C LEU A 42 0.02 -14.17 12.72
N PHE A 43 1.17 -13.63 12.32
CA PHE A 43 2.47 -14.25 12.51
C PHE A 43 3.28 -13.42 13.52
N ASN A 44 3.85 -14.10 14.50
CA ASN A 44 4.54 -13.47 15.61
C ASN A 44 6.06 -13.24 15.35
N GLY A 45 6.58 -13.72 14.22
CA GLY A 45 7.99 -13.58 13.85
C GLY A 45 8.93 -14.57 14.55
N ARG A 46 8.41 -15.56 15.28
CA ARG A 46 9.23 -16.50 16.07
C ARG A 46 8.88 -17.96 15.81
N ASP A 47 7.59 -18.26 15.69
CA ASP A 47 7.12 -19.64 15.61
C ASP A 47 5.76 -19.73 14.90
N LEU A 48 5.25 -20.96 14.82
CA LEU A 48 3.95 -21.30 14.23
C LEU A 48 2.84 -21.39 15.29
N ALA A 49 2.98 -20.73 16.44
CA ALA A 49 1.90 -20.69 17.43
C ALA A 49 0.65 -20.04 16.82
N GLY A 50 -0.51 -20.68 17.00
CA GLY A 50 -1.76 -20.26 16.37
C GLY A 50 -1.91 -20.72 14.91
N TRP A 51 -1.04 -21.60 14.42
CA TRP A 51 -1.14 -22.23 13.11
C TRP A 51 -1.39 -23.75 13.23
N SER A 52 -1.97 -24.32 12.19
CA SER A 52 -2.30 -25.74 12.06
C SER A 52 -2.17 -26.19 10.59
N GLY A 53 -2.25 -27.50 10.34
CA GLY A 53 -2.00 -28.08 9.02
C GLY A 53 -0.57 -28.62 8.94
N ASP A 54 0.12 -28.30 7.84
CA ASP A 54 1.49 -28.78 7.62
C ASP A 54 2.53 -27.90 8.33
N THR A 55 2.63 -28.02 9.66
CA THR A 55 3.62 -27.26 10.45
C THR A 55 5.05 -27.76 10.27
N GLU A 56 5.26 -28.91 9.62
CA GLU A 56 6.59 -29.44 9.30
C GLU A 56 7.12 -28.86 7.98
N GLY A 57 6.23 -28.58 7.02
CA GLY A 57 6.56 -27.94 5.74
C GLY A 57 6.93 -26.46 5.84
N TYR A 58 6.78 -25.81 6.99
CA TYR A 58 7.07 -24.40 7.18
C TYR A 58 8.07 -24.19 8.32
N VAL A 59 8.97 -23.22 8.15
CA VAL A 59 9.97 -22.88 9.17
C VAL A 59 10.05 -21.38 9.36
N VAL A 60 10.44 -20.94 10.55
CA VAL A 60 10.77 -19.54 10.80
C VAL A 60 12.27 -19.36 10.72
N ARG A 61 12.74 -18.45 9.85
CA ARG A 61 14.16 -18.08 9.72
C ARG A 61 14.27 -16.57 9.72
N ASP A 62 15.05 -16.03 10.66
CA ASP A 62 15.28 -14.58 10.78
C ASP A 62 14.00 -13.75 10.84
N GLY A 63 12.97 -14.27 11.53
CA GLY A 63 11.67 -13.64 11.64
C GLY A 63 10.79 -13.73 10.39
N VAL A 64 11.17 -14.55 9.42
CA VAL A 64 10.44 -14.79 8.17
C VAL A 64 9.82 -16.18 8.19
N LEU A 65 8.53 -16.26 7.85
CA LEU A 65 7.85 -17.53 7.61
C LEU A 65 8.24 -18.06 6.23
N VAL A 66 8.95 -19.19 6.18
CA VAL A 66 9.48 -19.80 4.97
C VAL A 66 8.70 -21.07 4.64
N CYS A 67 8.16 -21.12 3.43
CA CYS A 67 7.53 -22.32 2.85
C CYS A 67 8.61 -23.22 2.23
N GLN A 68 8.72 -24.45 2.71
CA GLN A 68 9.68 -25.41 2.18
C GLN A 68 9.15 -26.10 0.92
N LYS A 69 10.06 -26.65 0.12
CA LYS A 69 9.67 -27.41 -1.07
C LYS A 69 8.77 -28.58 -0.68
N GLY A 70 7.58 -28.63 -1.27
CA GLY A 70 6.61 -29.71 -1.05
C GLY A 70 5.65 -29.48 0.12
N ALA A 71 5.78 -28.35 0.84
CA ALA A 71 4.86 -27.97 1.90
C ALA A 71 3.41 -27.90 1.41
N LYS A 72 2.48 -28.22 2.30
CA LYS A 72 1.04 -28.25 2.07
C LYS A 72 0.38 -27.04 2.71
N VAL A 73 -0.90 -27.17 3.06
CA VAL A 73 -1.69 -26.09 3.63
C VAL A 73 -1.25 -25.83 5.07
N LEU A 74 -0.84 -24.60 5.33
CA LEU A 74 -0.72 -24.03 6.66
C LEU A 74 -1.85 -23.01 6.83
N GLN A 75 -2.59 -23.12 7.93
CA GLN A 75 -3.78 -22.31 8.19
C GLN A 75 -3.83 -21.91 9.65
N THR A 76 -4.55 -20.83 9.97
CA THR A 76 -4.77 -20.42 11.36
C THR A 76 -5.50 -21.51 12.11
N ALA A 77 -5.04 -21.81 13.32
CA ALA A 77 -5.79 -22.64 14.25
C ALA A 77 -7.15 -21.98 14.55
N LYS A 78 -8.18 -22.81 14.74
CA LYS A 78 -9.51 -22.35 15.15
C LYS A 78 -9.51 -21.86 16.59
#